data_AF-A0A7S0GB80-F1
#
_entry.id   AF-A0A7S0GB80-F1
#
_cell.length_a   1.000
_cell.length_b   1.000
_cell.length_c   1.000
_cell.angle_alpha   90.00
_cell.angle_beta   90.00
_cell.angle_gamma   90.00
#
_symmetry.space_group_name_H-M   'P 1'
#
loop_
_entity.id
_entity.type
_entity.pdbx_description
1 polymer ?
#
loop_
_entity_poly.entity_id
_entity_poly.type
_entity_poly.pdbx_seq_one_letter_code
_entity_poly.pdbx_strand_id
1 'polypeptide(L)'
;IPELLVILFVLPYESPSMFGGGGGGKSGTECNSDELVIYLRPTQHFIEEMNSTDNQERHQHKNAAVSPLNVENDYNTIRPATRLFKRWCILSTQDAAFRSRFKCMAKVRDFETRHSNLSYLKQYNGRPVIITESGRVMKGTTCGGVRFLEMRCNLHIWSFFARKGLSTILPHFANMRLDLGFTIEATKDDEMPECTMGSLCMNFINEKLFPVIPYRVQQPLAT
;
A
#
# COMPACT_ATOMS: atom_id res chain seq x y z
N ILE A 1 -8.18 14.70 0.04
CA ILE A 1 -6.98 13.82 0.08
C ILE A 1 -6.59 13.63 1.54
N PRO A 2 -6.13 12.44 1.97
CA PRO A 2 -5.64 12.23 3.33
C PRO A 2 -4.36 13.03 3.61
N GLU A 3 -4.20 13.49 4.85
CA GLU A 3 -2.95 14.08 5.35
C GLU A 3 -1.96 12.99 5.78
N LEU A 4 -2.48 11.78 6.02
CA LEU A 4 -1.72 10.59 6.38
C LEU A 4 -2.26 9.38 5.62
N LEU A 5 -1.41 8.75 4.81
CA LEU A 5 -1.71 7.44 4.23
C LEU A 5 -1.09 6.37 5.12
N VAL A 6 -1.93 5.48 5.66
CA VAL A 6 -1.51 4.35 6.48
C VAL A 6 -1.59 3.10 5.62
N ILE A 7 -0.53 2.30 5.57
CA ILE A 7 -0.52 1.01 4.91
C ILE A 7 -0.22 -0.03 5.99
N LEU A 8 -1.15 -0.97 6.17
CA LEU A 8 -1.07 -1.99 7.20
C LEU A 8 -1.00 -3.36 6.53
N PHE A 9 0.10 -4.09 6.70
CA PHE A 9 0.20 -5.49 6.31
C PHE A 9 0.04 -6.38 7.53
N VAL A 10 -0.91 -7.31 7.46
CA VAL A 10 -1.07 -8.40 8.43
C VAL A 10 -0.28 -9.60 7.89
N LEU A 11 0.85 -9.92 8.51
CA LEU A 11 1.84 -10.87 8.00
C LEU A 11 1.55 -12.30 8.48
N PRO A 12 1.69 -13.33 7.61
CA PRO A 12 1.47 -14.71 8.01
C PRO A 12 2.73 -15.26 8.70
N TYR A 13 2.59 -15.70 9.95
CA TYR A 13 3.69 -16.32 10.70
C TYR A 13 3.89 -17.80 10.33
N GLU A 14 2.80 -18.51 10.08
CA GLU A 14 2.84 -19.96 9.84
C GLU A 14 3.04 -20.29 8.36
N SER A 15 3.98 -21.20 8.09
CA SER A 15 4.15 -21.76 6.77
C SER A 15 2.96 -22.68 6.44
N PRO A 16 2.27 -22.50 5.30
CA PRO A 16 1.13 -23.34 4.96
C PRO A 16 1.59 -24.77 4.64
N SER A 17 0.87 -25.79 5.13
CA SER A 17 1.12 -27.20 4.80
C SER A 17 0.51 -27.59 3.45
N MET A 18 1.23 -28.40 2.66
CA MET A 18 0.79 -28.86 1.33
C MET A 18 -0.01 -30.17 1.39
N PHE A 19 0.15 -30.95 2.46
CA PHE A 19 -0.55 -32.22 2.67
C PHE A 19 -1.37 -32.13 3.97
N GLY A 20 -2.67 -32.39 3.86
CA GLY A 20 -3.62 -32.28 4.96
C GLY A 20 -3.28 -33.26 6.08
N GLY A 21 -2.79 -32.73 7.20
CA GLY A 21 -3.07 -33.31 8.51
C GLY A 21 -4.48 -32.89 8.88
N GLY A 22 -5.38 -33.87 9.06
CA GLY A 22 -6.80 -33.66 9.33
C GLY A 22 -7.07 -32.65 10.44
N GLY A 23 -7.48 -31.48 10.01
CA GLY A 23 -8.06 -30.44 10.84
C GLY A 23 -8.67 -29.45 9.88
N GLY A 24 -10.00 -29.41 9.80
CA GLY A 24 -10.73 -28.25 9.30
C GLY A 24 -10.53 -27.06 10.23
N GLY A 25 -9.27 -26.73 10.51
CA GLY A 25 -8.83 -25.65 11.38
C GLY A 25 -8.92 -24.38 10.55
N LYS A 26 -9.90 -23.56 10.94
CA LYS A 26 -9.96 -22.11 10.70
C LYS A 26 -8.64 -21.57 10.18
N SER A 27 -8.67 -20.96 8.99
CA SER A 27 -7.65 -20.02 8.50
C SER A 27 -6.96 -19.37 9.70
N GLY A 28 -5.66 -19.63 9.88
CA GLY A 28 -4.93 -19.36 11.12
C GLY A 28 -5.47 -18.13 11.83
N THR A 29 -6.03 -18.35 13.02
CA THR A 29 -6.59 -17.31 13.88
C THR A 29 -5.66 -16.10 13.85
N GLU A 30 -6.19 -14.92 13.47
CA GLU A 30 -5.48 -13.62 13.42
C GLU A 30 -4.78 -13.23 14.74
N CYS A 31 -4.93 -14.05 15.77
CA CYS A 31 -4.43 -13.85 17.13
C CYS A 31 -2.90 -13.88 17.25
N ASN A 32 -2.16 -14.41 16.27
CA ASN A 32 -0.68 -14.43 16.25
C ASN A 32 -0.13 -13.97 14.88
N SER A 33 -0.37 -12.71 14.54
CA SER A 33 0.19 -12.09 13.33
C SER A 33 1.05 -10.89 13.68
N ASP A 34 2.21 -10.78 13.05
CA ASP A 34 2.97 -9.54 13.05
C ASP A 34 2.29 -8.53 12.11
N GLU A 35 2.24 -7.28 12.54
CA GLU A 35 1.70 -6.18 11.73
C GLU A 35 2.83 -5.24 11.31
N LEU A 36 2.96 -5.01 10.00
CA LEU A 36 3.82 -3.97 9.45
C LEU A 36 2.97 -2.74 9.15
N VAL A 37 3.16 -1.69 9.94
CA VAL A 37 2.47 -0.41 9.78
C VAL A 37 3.40 0.62 9.16
N ILE A 38 2.97 1.20 8.03
CA ILE A 38 3.73 2.19 7.29
C ILE A 38 2.92 3.48 7.23
N TYR A 39 3.53 4.57 7.67
CA TYR A 39 2.95 5.91 7.64
C TYR A 39 3.61 6.73 6.53
N LEU A 40 2.85 7.11 5.53
CA LEU A 40 3.29 7.98 4.44
C LEU A 40 2.61 9.34 4.57
N ARG A 41 3.42 10.40 4.56
CA ARG A 41 2.92 11.77 4.47
C ARG A 41 3.09 12.30 3.05
N PRO A 42 2.10 13.03 2.52
CA PRO A 42 2.25 13.73 1.26
C PRO A 42 3.45 14.69 1.31
N THR A 43 4.19 14.78 0.21
CA THR A 43 5.26 15.77 0.07
C THR A 43 4.65 17.15 -0.22
N GLN A 44 5.40 18.22 0.07
CA GLN A 44 4.97 19.58 -0.23
C GLN A 44 4.65 19.76 -1.73
N HIS A 45 5.51 19.22 -2.59
CA HIS A 45 5.30 19.23 -4.04
C HIS A 45 3.97 18.59 -4.45
N PHE A 46 3.65 17.43 -3.87
CA PHE A 46 2.39 16.76 -4.14
C PHE A 46 1.18 17.57 -3.63
N ILE A 47 1.29 18.20 -2.46
CA ILE A 47 0.24 19.06 -1.91
C ILE A 47 -0.03 20.26 -2.83
N GLU A 48 1.03 20.90 -3.34
CA GLU A 48 0.92 22.03 -4.26
C GLU A 48 0.23 21.63 -5.57
N GLU A 49 0.64 20.51 -6.17
CA GLU A 49 0.02 19.96 -7.38
C GLU A 49 -1.48 19.66 -7.17
N MET A 50 -1.82 19.07 -6.01
CA MET A 50 -3.20 18.78 -5.63
C MET A 50 -4.05 20.04 -5.42
N ASN A 51 -3.51 21.07 -4.78
CA ASN A 51 -4.23 22.32 -4.53
C ASN A 51 -4.50 23.11 -5.82
N SER A 52 -3.59 23.06 -6.78
CA SER A 52 -3.83 23.61 -8.12
C SER A 52 -5.06 22.98 -8.79
N THR A 53 -5.27 21.67 -8.58
CA THR A 53 -6.44 20.94 -9.10
C THR A 53 -7.76 21.47 -8.52
N ASP A 54 -7.84 21.61 -7.20
CA ASP A 54 -9.08 21.98 -6.50
C ASP A 54 -9.50 23.44 -6.76
N ASN A 55 -8.55 24.30 -7.14
CA ASN A 55 -8.83 25.68 -7.52
C ASN A 55 -9.38 25.75 -8.97
N GLN A 56 -8.81 24.99 -9.90
CA GLN A 56 -9.28 24.92 -11.29
C GLN A 56 -10.71 24.36 -11.39
N GLU A 57 -11.03 23.26 -10.69
CA GLU A 57 -12.39 22.68 -10.67
C GLU A 57 -13.45 23.68 -10.17
N ARG A 58 -13.11 24.48 -9.14
CA ARG A 58 -13.98 25.52 -8.58
C ARG A 58 -14.22 26.70 -9.52
N HIS A 59 -13.22 27.08 -10.33
CA HIS A 59 -13.37 28.14 -11.31
C HIS A 59 -14.20 27.70 -12.52
N GLN A 60 -14.10 26.44 -12.96
CA GLN A 60 -14.95 25.91 -14.03
C GLN A 60 -16.44 25.87 -13.66
N HIS A 61 -16.77 25.45 -12.44
CA HIS A 61 -18.17 25.41 -11.99
C HIS A 61 -18.83 26.79 -11.87
N LYS A 62 -18.04 27.86 -11.73
CA LYS A 62 -18.54 29.25 -11.66
C LYS A 62 -18.67 29.94 -13.01
N ASN A 63 -17.97 29.44 -14.04
CA ASN A 63 -17.84 30.12 -15.34
C ASN A 63 -18.54 29.39 -16.51
N ALA A 64 -19.59 28.60 -16.25
CA ALA A 64 -20.34 27.84 -17.27
C ALA A 64 -21.06 28.69 -18.36
N ALA A 65 -20.71 29.97 -18.52
CA ALA A 65 -21.28 30.89 -19.51
C ALA A 65 -20.24 31.76 -20.25
N VAL A 66 -18.94 31.39 -20.29
CA VAL A 66 -17.92 32.17 -21.03
C VAL A 66 -17.14 31.29 -22.02
N SER A 67 -16.96 31.84 -23.22
CA SER A 67 -16.55 31.28 -24.51
C SER A 67 -15.39 30.27 -24.57
N PRO A 68 -15.35 29.41 -25.62
CA PRO A 68 -14.44 28.27 -25.73
C PRO A 68 -13.08 28.64 -26.37
N LEU A 69 -12.27 29.46 -25.70
CA LEU A 69 -10.89 29.70 -26.11
C LEU A 69 -9.95 29.48 -24.91
N ASN A 70 -9.07 28.48 -25.05
CA ASN A 70 -7.97 28.07 -24.16
C ASN A 70 -8.28 27.14 -22.96
N VAL A 71 -9.17 26.15 -23.11
CA VAL A 71 -9.42 25.14 -22.04
C VAL A 71 -8.52 23.88 -22.18
N GLU A 72 -7.94 23.60 -23.34
CA GLU A 72 -7.14 22.37 -23.55
C GLU A 72 -5.73 22.38 -22.94
N ASN A 73 -5.17 23.54 -22.59
CA ASN A 73 -3.77 23.61 -22.18
C ASN A 73 -3.49 23.36 -20.69
N ASP A 74 -4.49 23.40 -19.80
CA ASP A 74 -4.24 23.47 -18.34
C ASP A 74 -4.81 22.30 -17.52
N TYR A 75 -5.51 21.35 -18.17
CA TYR A 75 -5.76 20.00 -17.60
C TYR A 75 -4.62 19.03 -17.90
N ASN A 76 -3.69 19.43 -18.78
CA ASN A 76 -2.49 18.68 -19.17
C ASN A 76 -1.27 18.94 -18.25
N THR A 77 -1.38 19.85 -17.28
CA THR A 77 -0.28 20.24 -16.38
C THR A 77 -0.14 19.34 -15.15
N ILE A 78 -1.21 18.66 -14.72
CA ILE A 78 -1.16 17.73 -13.58
C ILE A 78 -0.76 16.34 -14.05
N ARG A 79 0.12 15.67 -13.32
CA ARG A 79 0.56 14.32 -13.66
C ARG A 79 -0.62 13.33 -13.63
N PRO A 80 -0.75 12.44 -14.62
CA PRO A 80 -1.75 11.38 -14.64
C PRO A 80 -1.81 10.58 -13.33
N ALA A 81 -0.65 10.23 -12.77
CA ALA A 81 -0.54 9.53 -11.49
C ALA A 81 -1.16 10.30 -10.31
N THR A 82 -1.02 11.63 -10.26
CA THR A 82 -1.59 12.46 -9.19
C THR A 82 -3.12 12.45 -9.27
N ARG A 83 -3.69 12.58 -10.48
CA ARG A 83 -5.14 12.46 -10.71
C ARG A 83 -5.65 11.06 -10.34
N LEU A 84 -4.93 10.02 -10.75
CA LEU A 84 -5.27 8.63 -10.47
C LEU A 84 -5.29 8.37 -8.96
N PHE A 85 -4.29 8.85 -8.22
CA PHE A 85 -4.24 8.73 -6.77
C PHE A 85 -5.39 9.50 -6.09
N LYS A 86 -5.68 10.74 -6.51
CA LYS A 86 -6.84 11.52 -6.02
C LYS A 86 -8.13 10.71 -6.16
N ARG A 87 -8.37 10.18 -7.35
CA ARG A 87 -9.56 9.38 -7.66
C ARG A 87 -9.61 8.10 -6.82
N TRP A 88 -8.48 7.39 -6.67
CA TRP A 88 -8.39 6.21 -5.82
C TRP A 88 -8.71 6.53 -4.36
N CYS A 89 -8.17 7.63 -3.80
CA CYS A 89 -8.51 8.06 -2.44
C CYS A 89 -10.00 8.32 -2.28
N ILE A 90 -10.70 8.82 -3.29
CA ILE A 90 -12.14 9.10 -3.22
C ILE A 90 -12.93 7.78 -3.26
N LEU A 91 -12.65 6.91 -4.23
CA LEU A 91 -13.50 5.77 -4.60
C LEU A 91 -13.21 4.47 -3.82
N SER A 92 -11.96 4.24 -3.37
CA SER A 92 -11.51 2.96 -2.83
C SER A 92 -12.29 2.41 -1.62
N THR A 93 -12.95 3.27 -0.85
CA THR A 93 -13.79 2.85 0.28
C THR A 93 -15.11 2.21 -0.16
N GLN A 94 -15.61 2.53 -1.35
CA GLN A 94 -16.95 2.13 -1.83
C GLN A 94 -16.87 1.23 -3.07
N ASP A 95 -15.84 1.38 -3.88
CA ASP A 95 -15.66 0.66 -5.13
C ASP A 95 -14.55 -0.38 -4.99
N ALA A 96 -14.93 -1.66 -5.08
CA ALA A 96 -14.00 -2.77 -4.99
C ALA A 96 -13.01 -2.83 -6.17
N ALA A 97 -13.45 -2.45 -7.37
CA ALA A 97 -12.61 -2.43 -8.56
C ALA A 97 -11.57 -1.31 -8.52
N PHE A 98 -11.90 -0.16 -7.92
CA PHE A 98 -10.88 0.87 -7.64
C PHE A 98 -9.98 0.46 -6.49
N ARG A 99 -10.53 -0.12 -5.42
CA ARG A 99 -9.73 -0.57 -4.27
C ARG A 99 -8.67 -1.58 -4.67
N SER A 100 -9.02 -2.54 -5.55
CA SER A 100 -8.11 -3.60 -5.99
C SER A 100 -6.94 -3.11 -6.83
N ARG A 101 -6.92 -1.85 -7.28
CA ARG A 101 -5.82 -1.27 -8.07
C ARG A 101 -4.57 -0.98 -7.25
N PHE A 102 -4.62 -1.06 -5.93
CA PHE A 102 -3.44 -0.82 -5.11
C PHE A 102 -2.39 -1.92 -5.36
N LYS A 103 -1.18 -1.53 -5.73
CA LYS A 103 -0.05 -2.42 -5.98
C LYS A 103 1.05 -2.19 -4.95
N CYS A 104 1.66 -3.28 -4.51
CA CYS A 104 2.87 -3.29 -3.69
C CYS A 104 4.01 -3.96 -4.46
N MET A 105 5.21 -3.41 -4.36
CA MET A 105 6.45 -4.00 -4.89
C MET A 105 7.42 -4.19 -3.75
N ALA A 106 8.03 -5.37 -3.67
CA ALA A 106 9.04 -5.69 -2.69
C ALA A 106 10.30 -6.17 -3.39
N LYS A 107 11.41 -5.46 -3.21
CA LYS A 107 12.71 -5.78 -3.80
C LYS A 107 13.77 -5.97 -2.73
N VAL A 108 14.29 -7.18 -2.62
CA VAL A 108 15.48 -7.49 -1.84
C VAL A 108 16.72 -7.21 -2.70
N ARG A 109 17.61 -6.31 -2.23
CA ARG A 109 18.76 -5.85 -3.02
C ARG A 109 19.87 -6.90 -3.19
N ASP A 110 20.22 -7.63 -2.13
CA ASP A 110 21.36 -8.56 -2.10
C ASP A 110 20.94 -10.03 -2.25
N PHE A 111 19.91 -10.27 -3.05
CA PHE A 111 19.30 -11.58 -3.16
C PHE A 111 20.29 -12.67 -3.60
N GLU A 112 21.15 -12.34 -4.57
CA GLU A 112 22.07 -13.29 -5.19
C GLU A 112 23.33 -13.57 -4.35
N THR A 113 23.80 -12.57 -3.60
CA THR A 113 25.07 -12.64 -2.88
C THR A 113 24.91 -13.15 -1.45
N ARG A 114 23.78 -12.88 -0.79
CA ARG A 114 23.56 -13.20 0.63
C ARG A 114 22.40 -14.16 0.90
N HIS A 115 21.55 -14.42 -0.08
CA HIS A 115 20.34 -15.21 0.09
C HIS A 115 20.17 -16.27 -1.02
N SER A 116 21.28 -16.88 -1.43
CA SER A 116 21.31 -17.91 -2.49
C SER A 116 20.41 -19.12 -2.20
N ASN A 117 20.20 -19.45 -0.93
CA ASN A 117 19.25 -20.47 -0.46
C ASN A 117 17.77 -20.12 -0.75
N LEU A 118 17.46 -18.87 -1.11
CA LEU A 118 16.13 -18.41 -1.50
C LEU A 118 16.00 -18.19 -3.01
N SER A 119 16.97 -18.63 -3.82
CA SER A 119 17.04 -18.41 -5.28
C SER A 119 15.74 -18.68 -6.06
N TYR A 120 14.89 -19.60 -5.61
CA TYR A 120 13.57 -19.86 -6.23
C TYR A 120 12.58 -18.69 -6.12
N LEU A 121 12.75 -17.76 -5.18
CA LEU A 121 11.93 -16.54 -5.07
C LEU A 121 12.45 -15.39 -5.94
N LYS A 122 13.63 -15.54 -6.58
CA LYS A 122 14.27 -14.51 -7.40
C LYS A 122 13.35 -14.00 -8.51
N GLN A 123 12.57 -14.89 -9.13
CA GLN A 123 11.65 -14.52 -10.22
C GLN A 123 10.53 -13.55 -9.79
N TYR A 124 10.22 -13.52 -8.48
CA TYR A 124 9.21 -12.65 -7.90
C TYR A 124 9.81 -11.35 -7.32
N ASN A 125 11.14 -11.27 -7.19
CA ASN A 125 11.81 -10.14 -6.57
C ASN A 125 11.59 -8.84 -7.37
N GLY A 126 11.03 -7.82 -6.73
CA GLY A 126 10.70 -6.53 -7.35
C GLY A 126 9.52 -6.56 -8.32
N ARG A 127 8.78 -7.68 -8.43
CA ARG A 127 7.57 -7.75 -9.24
C ARG A 127 6.41 -7.08 -8.48
N PRO A 128 5.56 -6.28 -9.15
CA PRO A 128 4.37 -5.72 -8.53
C PRO A 128 3.37 -6.83 -8.20
N VAL A 129 2.80 -6.74 -7.01
CA VAL A 129 1.70 -7.57 -6.53
C VAL A 129 0.48 -6.68 -6.35
N ILE A 130 -0.60 -7.03 -7.04
CA ILE A 130 -1.87 -6.35 -6.93
C ILE A 130 -2.62 -6.83 -5.68
N ILE A 131 -3.14 -5.89 -4.90
CA ILE A 131 -3.85 -6.17 -3.65
C ILE A 131 -5.34 -6.21 -3.95
N THR A 132 -5.85 -7.40 -4.27
CA THR A 132 -7.26 -7.61 -4.64
C THR A 132 -8.15 -7.79 -3.41
N GLU A 133 -8.61 -9.01 -3.14
CA GLU A 133 -9.58 -9.34 -2.09
C GLU A 133 -9.00 -9.18 -0.67
N SER A 134 -7.67 -9.19 -0.54
CA SER A 134 -6.96 -8.95 0.72
C SER A 134 -6.96 -7.49 1.16
N GLY A 135 -7.37 -6.58 0.29
CA GLY A 135 -7.35 -5.14 0.54
C GLY A 135 -8.65 -4.62 1.17
N ARG A 136 -8.53 -3.86 2.25
CA ARG A 136 -9.61 -3.05 2.83
C ARG A 136 -9.14 -1.62 2.98
N VAL A 137 -10.01 -0.66 2.66
CA VAL A 137 -9.72 0.76 2.81
C VAL A 137 -10.70 1.39 3.77
N MET A 138 -10.19 2.16 4.72
CA MET A 138 -10.98 2.99 5.61
C MET A 138 -10.44 4.42 5.66
N LYS A 139 -11.29 5.35 6.07
CA LYS A 139 -10.95 6.75 6.28
C LYS A 139 -11.37 7.14 7.67
N GLY A 140 -10.63 8.06 8.28
CA GLY A 140 -10.99 8.59 9.58
C GLY A 140 -10.22 9.86 9.89
N THR A 141 -10.45 10.37 11.09
CA THR A 141 -9.74 11.52 11.64
C THR A 141 -9.22 11.13 13.01
N THR A 142 -7.94 11.38 13.28
CA THR A 142 -7.36 11.11 14.60
C THR A 142 -7.92 12.08 15.65
N CYS A 143 -7.72 11.80 16.94
CA CYS A 143 -8.11 12.73 18.02
C CYS A 143 -7.46 14.12 17.86
N GLY A 144 -6.31 14.21 17.19
CA GLY A 144 -5.62 15.46 16.87
C GLY A 144 -6.09 16.15 15.59
N GLY A 145 -7.19 15.70 14.97
CA GLY A 145 -7.76 16.33 13.77
C GLY A 145 -7.10 15.91 12.44
N VAL A 146 -6.13 14.98 12.46
CA VAL A 146 -5.42 14.55 11.23
C VAL A 146 -6.28 13.56 10.46
N ARG A 147 -6.63 13.90 9.20
CA ARG A 147 -7.37 13.01 8.32
C ARG A 147 -6.46 11.93 7.76
N PHE A 148 -6.83 10.67 7.94
CA PHE A 148 -6.09 9.53 7.42
C PHE A 148 -6.92 8.68 6.46
N LEU A 149 -6.22 7.98 5.58
CA LEU A 149 -6.76 6.89 4.78
C LEU A 149 -5.86 5.68 5.05
N GLU A 150 -6.46 4.57 5.46
CA GLU A 150 -5.75 3.33 5.76
C GLU A 150 -6.05 2.28 4.69
N MET A 151 -5.00 1.67 4.14
CA MET A 151 -5.06 0.48 3.30
C MET A 151 -4.55 -0.71 4.11
N ARG A 152 -5.48 -1.57 4.55
CA ARG A 152 -5.18 -2.84 5.24
C ARG A 152 -5.08 -3.96 4.24
N CYS A 153 -3.99 -4.72 4.30
CA CYS A 153 -3.67 -5.83 3.43
C CYS A 153 -3.53 -7.10 4.27
N ASN A 154 -4.52 -8.00 4.21
CA ASN A 154 -4.47 -9.28 4.91
C ASN A 154 -3.73 -10.32 4.05
N LEU A 155 -2.48 -10.62 4.39
CA LEU A 155 -1.66 -11.58 3.63
C LEU A 155 -2.00 -13.04 3.93
N HIS A 156 -2.78 -13.34 4.99
CA HIS A 156 -3.20 -14.70 5.31
C HIS A 156 -4.14 -15.31 4.25
N ILE A 157 -4.80 -14.48 3.45
CA ILE A 157 -5.69 -14.95 2.38
C ILE A 157 -5.01 -14.97 1.00
N TRP A 158 -3.72 -14.66 0.93
CA TRP A 158 -2.97 -14.76 -0.33
C TRP A 158 -2.82 -16.20 -0.80
N SER A 159 -2.32 -16.39 -2.03
CA SER A 159 -2.05 -17.72 -2.56
C SER A 159 -1.06 -18.49 -1.69
N PHE A 160 -1.15 -19.83 -1.71
CA PHE A 160 -0.26 -20.72 -0.97
C PHE A 160 1.22 -20.37 -1.17
N PHE A 161 1.64 -20.13 -2.42
CA PHE A 161 3.01 -19.80 -2.76
C PHE A 161 3.45 -18.45 -2.19
N ALA A 162 2.57 -17.45 -2.20
CA ALA A 162 2.90 -16.14 -1.68
C ALA A 162 3.05 -16.18 -0.15
N ARG A 163 2.16 -16.89 0.56
CA ARG A 163 2.31 -17.12 2.00
C ARG A 163 3.57 -17.89 2.34
N LYS A 164 3.84 -18.99 1.65
CA LYS A 164 5.05 -19.80 1.85
C LYS A 164 6.33 -19.00 1.57
N GLY A 165 6.32 -18.17 0.53
CA GLY A 165 7.43 -17.26 0.23
C GLY A 165 7.66 -16.26 1.36
N LEU A 166 6.62 -15.58 1.82
CA LEU A 166 6.69 -14.63 2.92
C LEU A 166 7.15 -15.28 4.23
N SER A 167 6.53 -16.38 4.66
CA SER A 167 6.92 -17.08 5.89
C SER A 167 8.36 -17.60 5.86
N THR A 168 8.89 -17.87 4.66
CA THR A 168 10.32 -18.24 4.50
C THR A 168 11.24 -17.03 4.56
N ILE A 169 10.84 -15.87 4.02
CA ILE A 169 11.69 -14.67 4.00
C ILE A 169 11.66 -13.93 5.35
N LEU A 170 10.54 -13.91 6.06
CA LEU A 170 10.35 -13.13 7.30
C LEU A 170 11.48 -13.34 8.35
N PRO A 171 11.90 -14.58 8.68
CA PRO A 171 13.01 -14.80 9.61
C PRO A 171 14.36 -14.22 9.15
N HIS A 172 14.51 -13.92 7.87
CA HIS A 172 15.74 -13.37 7.29
C HIS A 172 15.75 -11.84 7.19
N PHE A 173 14.67 -11.14 7.57
CA PHE A 173 14.56 -9.67 7.49
C PHE A 173 15.72 -8.95 8.20
N ALA A 174 16.21 -9.50 9.32
CA ALA A 174 17.34 -8.96 10.08
C ALA A 174 18.65 -8.91 9.27
N ASN A 175 18.76 -9.69 8.20
CA ASN A 175 19.94 -9.77 7.34
C ASN A 175 19.68 -9.23 5.93
N MET A 176 18.51 -8.66 5.67
CA MET A 176 18.07 -8.23 4.34
C MET A 176 18.04 -6.71 4.18
N ARG A 177 18.24 -6.27 2.93
CA ARG A 177 17.95 -4.91 2.48
C ARG A 177 16.76 -4.94 1.55
N LEU A 178 15.63 -4.40 1.99
CA LEU A 178 14.33 -4.48 1.36
C LEU A 178 13.86 -3.09 0.94
N ASP A 179 13.62 -2.89 -0.35
CA ASP A 179 12.88 -1.74 -0.84
C ASP A 179 11.41 -2.11 -0.99
N LEU A 180 10.52 -1.34 -0.37
CA LEU A 180 9.08 -1.42 -0.61
C LEU A 180 8.63 -0.19 -1.40
N GLY A 181 7.77 -0.41 -2.39
CA GLY A 181 7.17 0.64 -3.19
C GLY A 181 5.68 0.40 -3.39
N PHE A 182 4.91 1.48 -3.48
CA PHE A 182 3.47 1.43 -3.68
C PHE A 182 3.07 2.24 -4.91
N THR A 183 2.08 1.76 -5.64
CA THR A 183 1.47 2.48 -6.76
C THR A 183 -0.01 2.13 -6.89
N ILE A 184 -0.72 2.90 -7.70
CA ILE A 184 -2.11 2.62 -8.07
C ILE A 184 -2.11 2.23 -9.54
N GLU A 185 -2.76 1.11 -9.85
CA GLU A 185 -2.86 0.59 -11.20
C GLU A 185 -3.63 1.54 -12.13
N ALA A 186 -2.96 1.95 -13.20
CA ALA A 186 -3.61 2.60 -14.33
C ALA A 186 -4.28 1.53 -15.21
N THR A 187 -5.53 1.78 -15.58
CA THR A 187 -6.34 0.89 -16.43
C THR A 187 -6.72 1.52 -17.77
N LYS A 188 -6.42 2.81 -17.92
CA LYS A 188 -6.72 3.59 -19.11
C LYS A 188 -5.51 4.42 -19.53
N ASP A 189 -5.46 4.78 -20.80
CA ASP A 189 -4.35 5.57 -21.35
C ASP A 189 -4.24 6.95 -20.71
N ASP A 190 -5.36 7.58 -20.32
CA ASP A 190 -5.39 8.87 -19.63
C ASP A 190 -4.95 8.80 -18.16
N GLU A 191 -4.87 7.59 -17.60
CA GLU A 191 -4.33 7.29 -16.28
C GLU A 191 -2.81 7.00 -16.33
N MET A 192 -2.23 6.80 -17.52
CA MET A 192 -0.81 6.48 -17.70
C MET A 192 0.08 7.72 -17.86
N PRO A 193 1.36 7.65 -17.42
CA PRO A 193 1.98 6.54 -16.72
C PRO A 193 1.54 6.45 -15.25
N GLU A 194 1.32 5.22 -14.74
CA GLU A 194 1.28 4.99 -13.30
C GLU A 194 2.67 5.26 -12.69
N CYS A 195 2.70 5.84 -11.50
CA CYS A 195 3.96 6.19 -10.82
C CYS A 195 3.94 5.70 -9.36
N THR A 196 5.13 5.45 -8.82
CA THR A 196 5.28 5.12 -7.39
C THR A 196 4.82 6.30 -6.54
N MET A 197 3.82 6.09 -5.68
CA MET A 197 3.28 7.12 -4.79
C MET A 197 4.04 7.22 -3.47
N GLY A 198 4.80 6.19 -3.11
CA GLY A 198 5.63 6.16 -1.93
C GLY A 198 6.55 4.95 -1.95
N SER A 199 7.72 5.09 -1.35
CA SER A 199 8.68 4.00 -1.18
C SER A 199 9.49 4.17 0.08
N LEU A 200 10.00 3.07 0.60
CA LEU A 200 10.88 3.05 1.76
C LEU A 200 11.95 1.98 1.57
N CYS A 201 13.12 2.25 2.16
CA CYS A 201 14.23 1.31 2.23
C CYS A 201 14.38 0.83 3.67
N MET A 202 14.24 -0.47 3.86
CA MET A 202 14.33 -1.17 5.13
C MET A 202 15.59 -2.02 5.14
N ASN A 203 16.54 -1.68 6.01
CA ASN A 203 17.81 -2.38 6.10
C ASN A 203 17.93 -3.08 7.45
N PHE A 204 18.16 -4.40 7.41
CA PHE A 204 18.50 -5.23 8.56
C PHE A 204 17.45 -5.24 9.68
N ILE A 205 16.17 -5.20 9.30
CA ILE A 205 15.03 -5.02 10.21
C ILE A 205 14.99 -6.11 11.28
N ASN A 206 15.10 -5.69 12.54
CA ASN A 206 14.97 -6.56 13.71
C ASN A 206 14.43 -5.77 14.90
N GLU A 207 14.02 -6.48 15.95
CA GLU A 207 13.43 -5.92 17.17
C GLU A 207 14.31 -4.88 17.89
N LYS A 208 15.63 -4.87 17.65
CA LYS A 208 16.54 -3.87 18.23
C LYS A 208 16.56 -2.57 17.43
N LEU A 209 16.36 -2.64 16.11
CA LEU A 209 16.40 -1.47 15.22
C LEU A 209 15.04 -0.82 15.05
N PHE A 210 13.94 -1.57 15.25
CA PHE A 210 12.59 -1.06 15.12
C PHE A 210 11.88 -1.09 16.47
N PRO A 211 11.26 0.04 16.89
CA PRO A 211 10.49 0.06 18.11
C PRO A 211 9.31 -0.90 17.98
N VAL A 212 9.37 -2.02 18.69
CA VAL A 212 8.25 -2.95 18.80
C VAL A 212 7.19 -2.29 19.66
N ILE A 213 6.01 -2.08 19.09
CA ILE A 213 4.85 -1.60 19.84
C ILE A 213 4.39 -2.77 20.73
N PRO A 214 4.52 -2.72 22.06
CA PRO A 214 4.20 -3.87 22.90
C PRO A 214 2.70 -4.16 22.89
N TYR A 215 2.31 -5.44 22.96
CA TYR A 215 0.90 -5.87 22.92
C TYR A 215 -0.04 -5.03 23.81
N ARG A 216 0.40 -4.66 25.01
CA ARG A 216 -0.38 -3.85 25.96
C ARG A 216 -0.85 -2.50 25.41
N VAL A 217 -0.10 -1.87 24.50
CA VAL A 217 -0.50 -0.58 23.90
C VAL A 217 -1.30 -0.77 22.61
N GLN A 218 -1.42 -2.01 22.13
CA GLN A 218 -2.25 -2.39 21.00
C GLN A 218 -3.65 -2.88 21.45
N GLN A 219 -3.86 -3.07 22.76
CA GLN A 219 -5.17 -3.43 23.26
C GLN A 219 -6.16 -2.30 22.94
N PRO A 220 -7.34 -2.63 22.37
CA PRO A 220 -8.41 -1.65 22.23
C PRO A 220 -8.67 -1.01 23.59
N LEU A 221 -8.81 0.31 23.62
CA LEU A 221 -9.38 0.96 24.79
C LEU A 221 -10.76 0.32 25.02
N ALA A 222 -10.94 -0.33 26.17
CA ALA A 222 -12.24 -0.85 26.55
C ALA A 222 -13.22 0.33 26.52
N THR A 223 -14.15 0.29 25.57
CA THR A 223 -15.28 1.22 25.48
C THR A 223 -16.20 1.08 26.68
#